data_AF-A0A916X405-F1
#
_entry.id   AF-A0A916X405-F1
#
_cell.length_a   1.000
_cell.length_b   1.000
_cell.length_c   1.000
_cell.angle_alpha   90.00
_cell.angle_beta   90.00
_cell.angle_gamma   90.00
#
_symmetry.space_group_name_H-M   'P 1'
#
loop_
_entity.id
_entity.type
_entity.pdbx_description
1 polymer ?
#
loop_
_entity_poly.entity_id
_entity_poly.type
_entity_poly.pdbx_seq_one_letter_code
_entity_poly.pdbx_strand_id
1 'polypeptide(L)' 'MTGWKTAAVNGGVVVTMVLGEILSRLSSVDWHQVLPEGSAGYMVAALGIANLVLRHVTSGPAGWRKQAWR' A
#
# COMPACT_ATOMS: atom_id res chain seq x y z
N MET A 1 1.52 24.74 -21.45
CA MET A 1 1.01 23.66 -20.56
C MET A 1 0.88 24.24 -19.16
N THR A 2 -0.29 24.13 -18.53
CA THR A 2 -0.50 24.64 -17.16
C THR A 2 0.26 23.77 -16.15
N GLY A 3 0.80 24.37 -15.08
CA GLY A 3 1.65 23.65 -14.10
C GLY A 3 1.02 22.39 -13.51
N TRP A 4 -0.30 22.36 -13.34
CA TRP A 4 -1.01 21.18 -12.84
C TRP A 4 -1.01 19.98 -13.80
N LYS A 5 -1.02 20.22 -15.13
CA LYS A 5 -0.95 19.13 -16.11
C LYS A 5 0.42 18.48 -16.10
N THR A 6 1.48 19.28 -15.98
CA THR A 6 2.85 18.78 -15.84
C THR A 6 3.04 18.01 -14.53
N ALA A 7 2.46 18.48 -13.42
CA ALA A 7 2.48 17.76 -12.15
C ALA A 7 1.76 16.41 -12.24
N ALA A 8 0.59 16.35 -12.89
CA ALA A 8 -0.15 15.12 -13.08
C ALA A 8 0.61 14.10 -13.94
N VAL A 9 1.21 14.55 -15.04
CA VAL A 9 2.00 13.68 -15.93
C VAL A 9 3.24 13.16 -15.20
N ASN A 10 4.01 14.04 -14.56
CA ASN A 10 5.23 13.64 -13.84
C ASN A 10 4.90 12.74 -12.65
N GLY A 11 3.83 13.05 -11.90
CA GLY A 11 3.34 12.19 -10.82
C GLY A 11 2.94 10.81 -11.34
N GLY A 12 2.26 10.75 -12.48
CA GLY A 12 1.91 9.48 -13.14
C GLY A 12 3.15 8.66 -13.49
N VAL A 13 4.16 9.27 -14.14
CA VAL A 13 5.42 8.59 -14.49
C VAL A 13 6.12 8.02 -13.25
N VAL A 14 6.23 8.82 -12.18
CA VAL A 14 6.84 8.37 -10.92
C VAL A 14 6.06 7.20 -10.32
N VAL A 15 4.72 7.30 -10.27
CA VAL A 15 3.86 6.23 -9.76
C VAL A 15 4.04 4.95 -10.58
N THR A 16 4.05 5.04 -11.91
CA THR A 16 4.23 3.88 -12.79
C THR A 16 5.60 3.25 -12.61
N MET A 17 6.67 4.04 -12.49
CA MET A 17 8.02 3.52 -12.21
C MET A 17 8.09 2.79 -10.87
N VAL A 18 7.55 3.40 -9.81
CA VAL A 18 7.54 2.80 -8.47
C VAL A 18 6.72 1.51 -8.45
N LEU A 19 5.52 1.50 -9.06
CA LEU A 19 4.71 0.30 -9.17
C LEU A 19 5.40 -0.79 -9.99
N GLY A 20 6.08 -0.43 -11.08
CA GLY A 20 6.86 -1.37 -11.90
C GLY A 20 7.98 -2.04 -11.10
N GLU A 21 8.75 -1.26 -10.33
CA GLU A 21 9.80 -1.80 -9.46
C GLU A 21 9.23 -2.72 -8.39
N ILE A 22 8.14 -2.31 -7.72
CA ILE A 22 7.46 -3.15 -6.71
C ILE A 22 7.01 -4.47 -7.32
N LEU A 23 6.35 -4.44 -8.49
CA LEU A 23 5.89 -5.64 -9.19
C LEU A 23 7.05 -6.53 -9.62
N SER A 24 8.16 -5.95 -10.08
CA SER A 24 9.37 -6.69 -10.43
C SER A 24 10.00 -7.39 -9.22
N ARG A 25 9.98 -6.75 -8.05
CA ARG A 25 10.43 -7.39 -6.80
C ARG A 25 9.47 -8.50 -6.38
N LEU A 26 8.17 -8.26 -6.44
CA LEU A 26 7.16 -9.26 -6.10
C LEU A 26 7.20 -10.46 -7.05
N SER A 27 7.42 -10.27 -8.35
CA SER A 27 7.49 -11.38 -9.31
C SER A 27 8.71 -12.28 -9.15
N SER A 28 9.75 -11.80 -8.46
CA SER A 28 10.92 -12.62 -8.11
C SER A 28 10.67 -13.62 -6.97
N VAL A 29 9.54 -13.50 -6.27
CA VAL A 29 9.15 -14.36 -5.15
C VAL A 29 8.31 -15.54 -5.66
N ASP A 30 8.63 -16.75 -5.21
CA ASP A 30 7.79 -17.92 -5.41
C ASP A 30 6.57 -17.86 -4.47
N TRP A 31 5.50 -17.25 -4.96
CA TRP A 31 4.25 -17.13 -4.22
C TRP A 31 3.58 -18.47 -3.96
N HIS A 32 3.87 -19.51 -4.74
CA HIS A 32 3.26 -20.80 -4.49
C HIS A 32 3.82 -21.44 -3.21
N GLN A 33 5.10 -21.19 -2.91
CA GLN A 33 5.74 -21.60 -1.67
C GLN A 33 5.22 -20.81 -0.46
N VAL A 34 4.99 -19.50 -0.62
CA VAL A 34 4.58 -18.60 0.49
C VAL A 34 3.07 -18.61 0.72
N LEU A 35 2.30 -18.76 -0.36
CA LEU A 35 0.84 -18.71 -0.42
C LEU A 35 0.34 -19.88 -1.27
N PRO A 36 0.24 -21.09 -0.68
CA PRO A 36 -0.30 -22.27 -1.35
C PRO A 36 -1.71 -22.01 -1.89
N GLU A 37 -2.06 -22.67 -3.00
CA GLU A 37 -3.38 -22.52 -3.63
C GLU A 37 -4.53 -22.71 -2.63
N GLY A 38 -5.53 -21.83 -2.71
CA GLY A 38 -6.67 -21.82 -1.78
C GLY A 38 -6.42 -21.13 -0.42
N SER A 39 -5.17 -20.77 -0.07
CA SER A 39 -4.87 -20.06 1.19
C SER A 39 -5.02 -18.53 1.12
N ALA A 40 -5.10 -17.97 -0.09
CA ALA A 40 -5.14 -16.52 -0.31
C ALA A 40 -6.30 -15.82 0.42
N GLY A 41 -7.49 -16.42 0.42
CA GLY A 41 -8.66 -15.87 1.12
C GLY A 41 -8.44 -15.76 2.64
N TYR A 42 -7.81 -16.77 3.24
CA TYR A 42 -7.46 -16.75 4.67
C TYR A 42 -6.41 -15.69 4.98
N MET A 43 -5.42 -15.50 4.10
CA MET A 43 -4.40 -14.47 4.28
C MET A 43 -5.01 -13.06 4.22
N VAL A 44 -5.92 -12.82 3.28
CA VAL A 44 -6.67 -11.55 3.19
C VAL A 44 -7.51 -11.33 4.45
N ALA A 45 -8.19 -12.37 4.94
CA ALA A 45 -8.95 -12.28 6.19
C ALA A 45 -8.04 -11.98 7.39
N ALA A 46 -6.89 -12.65 7.50
CA ALA A 46 -5.92 -12.43 8.57
C ALA A 46 -5.35 -11.00 8.54
N LEU A 47 -5.00 -10.48 7.36
CA LEU A 47 -4.57 -9.09 7.18
C LEU A 47 -5.68 -8.11 7.56
N GLY A 48 -6.93 -8.41 7.22
CA GLY A 48 -8.09 -7.62 7.60
C GLY A 48 -8.31 -7.57 9.11
N ILE A 49 -8.19 -8.71 9.79
CA ILE A 49 -8.26 -8.80 11.26
C ILE A 49 -7.10 -8.04 11.89
N ALA A 50 -5.87 -8.23 11.42
CA ALA A 50 -4.71 -7.50 11.90
C ALA A 50 -4.90 -5.98 11.75
N ASN A 51 -5.44 -5.53 10.61
CA ASN A 51 -5.76 -4.14 10.38
C ASN A 51 -6.86 -3.61 11.32
N LEU A 52 -7.89 -4.41 11.60
CA LEU A 52 -8.94 -4.05 12.55
C LEU A 52 -8.38 -3.92 13.97
N VAL A 53 -7.53 -4.87 14.40
CA VAL A 53 -6.85 -4.86 15.69
C VAL A 53 -5.93 -3.65 15.79
N LEU A 54 -5.08 -3.42 14.78
CA LEU A 54 -4.22 -2.25 14.70
C LEU A 54 -5.04 -0.97 14.86
N ARG A 55 -6.16 -0.85 14.13
CA ARG A 55 -7.05 0.31 14.23
C ARG A 55 -7.68 0.47 15.62
N HIS A 56 -7.90 -0.61 16.35
CA HIS A 56 -8.45 -0.58 17.70
C HIS A 56 -7.40 -0.23 18.76
N VAL A 57 -6.15 -0.69 18.58
CA VAL A 57 -5.02 -0.42 19.48
C VAL A 57 -4.42 0.97 19.23
N THR A 58 -4.41 1.44 17.98
CA THR A 58 -3.95 2.79 17.64
C THR A 58 -5.05 3.81 17.92
N SER A 59 -4.99 4.45 19.09
CA SER A 59 -5.83 5.60 19.44
C SER A 59 -5.07 6.89 19.15
N GLY A 60 -5.14 7.39 17.91
CA GLY A 60 -4.51 8.65 17.54
C GLY A 60 -4.62 8.94 16.04
N PRO A 61 -4.56 10.23 15.62
CA PRO A 61 -4.44 10.55 14.21
C PRO A 61 -3.15 9.94 13.68
N ALA A 62 -3.19 9.38 12.47
CA ALA A 62 -1.99 8.82 11.86
C ALA A 62 -0.86 9.86 11.86
N GLY A 63 0.36 9.49 12.24
CA GLY A 63 1.43 10.44 12.59
C GLY A 63 1.84 11.45 11.51
N TRP A 64 1.39 11.25 10.27
CA TRP A 64 1.54 12.20 9.16
C TRP A 64 0.49 13.32 9.15
N ARG A 65 -0.65 13.13 9.83
CA ARG A 65 -1.53 14.23 10.24
C ARG A 65 -0.83 14.96 11.39
N LYS A 66 -0.11 16.04 11.04
CA LYS A 66 0.15 17.11 12.01
C LYS A 66 -1.20 17.51 12.55
N GLN A 67 -1.43 17.24 13.83
CA GLN A 67 -2.58 17.75 14.54
C GLN A 67 -2.47 19.28 14.49
N ALA A 68 -3.22 19.91 13.59
CA ALA A 68 -3.44 21.35 13.61
C ALA A 68 -4.37 21.63 14.80
N TRP A 69 -3.83 21.52 16.02
CA TRP A 69 -4.48 22.10 17.18
C TRP A 69 -4.25 23.61 17.13
N ARG A 70 -5.34 24.32 17.43
CA ARG A 70 -5.48 25.77 17.40
C ARG A 70 -4.42 26.49 18.21
#